data_AF-A0A1E4ELH2-F1
#
_entry.id   AF-A0A1E4ELH2-F1
#
_cell.length_a   1.000
_cell.length_b   1.000
_cell.length_c   1.000
_cell.angle_alpha   90.00
_cell.angle_beta   90.00
_cell.angle_gamma   90.00
#
_symmetry.space_group_name_H-M   'P 1'
#
loop_
_entity.id
_entity.type
_entity.pdbx_description
1 polymer ?
#
loop_
_entity_poly.entity_id
_entity_poly.type
_entity_poly.pdbx_seq_one_letter_code
_entity_poly.pdbx_strand_id
1 'polypeptide(L)'
;MIGELVVSFFVISGGIFAVAAGLGVLRLPDLLTRMHASTKAGTLGSGLILVAVAIAFAEGTVIARAVAAILFLLLTAPVAAHLIGRAAFRTGVPMVDRTVCEDGVAEALRKRPPEQPPE
;
A
#
# COMPACT_ATOMS: atom_id res chain seq x y z
N MET A 1 -28.63 -1.58 16.33
CA MET A 1 -28.58 -0.16 15.94
C MET A 1 -27.19 0.48 16.10
N ILE A 2 -26.69 0.77 17.32
CA ILE A 2 -25.36 1.42 17.46
C ILE A 2 -24.22 0.54 16.93
N GLY A 3 -24.22 -0.76 17.23
CA GLY A 3 -23.20 -1.69 16.72
C GLY A 3 -23.18 -1.78 15.20
N GLU A 4 -24.35 -1.81 14.55
CA GLU A 4 -24.47 -1.83 13.09
C GLU A 4 -23.96 -0.54 12.45
N LEU A 5 -24.21 0.61 13.08
CA LEU A 5 -23.67 1.90 12.63
C LEU A 5 -22.14 1.93 12.71
N VAL A 6 -21.56 1.42 13.80
CA VAL A 6 -20.11 1.31 13.97
C VAL A 6 -19.52 0.40 12.89
N VAL A 7 -20.06 -0.80 12.72
CA VAL A 7 -19.60 -1.74 11.67
C VAL A 7 -19.70 -1.12 10.28
N SER A 8 -20.85 -0.52 9.96
CA SER A 8 -21.06 0.13 8.66
C SER A 8 -20.07 1.26 8.40
N PHE A 9 -19.77 2.07 9.43
CA PHE A 9 -18.78 3.14 9.33
C PHE A 9 -17.38 2.60 8.97
N PHE A 10 -16.92 1.53 9.65
CA PHE A 10 -15.62 0.93 9.36
C PHE A 10 -15.57 0.28 7.97
N VAL A 11 -16.64 -0.42 7.55
CA VAL A 11 -16.72 -1.04 6.22
C VAL A 11 -16.70 0.03 5.11
N ILE A 12 -17.52 1.08 5.23
CA ILE A 12 -17.60 2.15 4.23
C ILE A 12 -16.27 2.89 4.15
N SER A 13 -15.69 3.26 5.30
CA SER A 13 -14.39 3.93 5.34
C SER A 13 -13.30 3.06 4.72
N GLY A 14 -13.25 1.77 5.08
CA GLY A 14 -12.30 0.83 4.51
C GLY A 14 -12.46 0.65 3.00
N GLY A 15 -13.70 0.60 2.51
CA GLY A 15 -14.02 0.56 1.09
C GLY A 15 -13.57 1.81 0.33
N ILE A 16 -13.77 3.00 0.90
CA ILE A 16 -13.26 4.27 0.33
C ILE A 16 -11.74 4.23 0.18
N PHE A 17 -11.03 3.76 1.22
CA PHE A 17 -9.58 3.61 1.16
C PHE A 17 -9.12 2.55 0.15
N ALA A 18 -9.84 1.44 0.01
CA ALA A 18 -9.55 0.42 -1.01
C ALA A 18 -9.71 0.97 -2.43
N VAL A 19 -10.79 1.73 -2.69
CA VAL A 19 -10.99 2.42 -3.96
C VAL A 19 -9.90 3.46 -4.20
N ALA A 20 -9.55 4.26 -3.18
CA ALA A 20 -8.45 5.23 -3.28
C ALA A 20 -7.10 4.56 -3.59
N ALA A 21 -6.82 3.41 -2.99
CA ALA A 21 -5.63 2.62 -3.27
C ALA A 21 -5.60 2.15 -4.74
N GLY A 22 -6.71 1.57 -5.22
CA GLY A 22 -6.84 1.11 -6.61
C GLY A 22 -6.75 2.27 -7.62
N LEU A 23 -7.43 3.39 -7.34
CA LEU A 23 -7.33 4.60 -8.16
C LEU A 23 -5.90 5.16 -8.15
N GLY A 24 -5.20 5.14 -7.02
CA GLY A 24 -3.81 5.56 -6.92
C GLY A 24 -2.88 4.71 -7.79
N VAL A 25 -3.07 3.38 -7.78
CA VAL A 25 -2.32 2.46 -8.65
C VAL A 25 -2.58 2.74 -10.14
N LEU A 26 -3.83 3.02 -10.51
CA LEU A 26 -4.23 3.25 -11.90
C LEU A 26 -3.83 4.64 -12.42
N ARG A 27 -3.93 5.69 -11.59
CA ARG A 27 -3.82 7.10 -12.03
C ARG A 27 -2.48 7.76 -11.73
N LEU A 28 -1.73 7.31 -10.72
CA LEU A 28 -0.48 7.98 -10.36
C LEU A 28 0.61 7.73 -11.41
N PRO A 29 1.47 8.72 -11.68
CA PRO A 29 2.39 8.67 -12.82
C PRO A 29 3.56 7.71 -12.61
N ASP A 30 4.07 7.59 -11.39
CA ASP A 30 5.34 6.92 -11.11
C ASP A 30 5.14 5.65 -10.29
N LEU A 31 6.07 4.72 -10.42
CA LEU A 31 6.07 3.48 -9.65
C LEU A 31 6.05 3.75 -8.14
N LEU A 32 6.89 4.67 -7.65
CA LEU A 32 6.94 4.99 -6.21
C LEU A 32 5.66 5.66 -5.71
N THR A 33 5.02 6.50 -6.52
CA THR A 33 3.76 7.16 -6.15
C THR A 33 2.58 6.18 -6.17
N ARG A 34 2.50 5.30 -7.18
CA ARG A 34 1.55 4.17 -7.21
C ARG A 34 1.72 3.25 -6.01
N MET A 35 2.96 2.88 -5.70
CA MET A 35 3.30 2.03 -4.57
C MET A 35 2.86 2.68 -3.25
N HIS A 36 3.20 3.95 -3.03
CA HIS A 36 2.79 4.69 -1.82
C HIS A 36 1.27 4.68 -1.62
N ALA A 37 0.50 4.94 -2.68
CA ALA A 37 -0.95 4.87 -2.62
C ALA A 37 -1.44 3.46 -2.27
N SER A 38 -0.93 2.43 -2.95
CA SER A 38 -1.31 1.04 -2.69
C SER A 38 -0.98 0.58 -1.28
N THR A 39 0.18 0.93 -0.74
CA THR A 39 0.65 0.44 0.55
C THR A 39 -0.06 1.16 1.69
N LYS A 40 -0.19 2.50 1.63
CA LYS A 40 -0.81 3.26 2.73
C LYS A 40 -2.32 3.10 2.74
N ALA A 41 -2.97 3.44 1.63
CA ALA A 41 -4.43 3.36 1.56
C ALA A 41 -4.91 1.90 1.56
N GLY A 42 -4.19 0.97 0.93
CA GLY A 42 -4.56 -0.45 0.94
C GLY A 42 -4.45 -1.10 2.31
N THR A 43 -3.39 -0.80 3.07
CA THR A 43 -3.23 -1.35 4.44
C THR A 43 -4.25 -0.74 5.41
N LEU A 44 -4.49 0.57 5.34
CA LEU A 44 -5.55 1.20 6.14
C LEU A 44 -6.94 0.68 5.77
N GLY A 45 -7.25 0.58 4.48
CA GLY A 45 -8.54 0.09 3.99
C GLY A 45 -8.83 -1.34 4.45
N SER A 46 -7.86 -2.24 4.26
CA SER A 46 -7.96 -3.63 4.72
C SER A 46 -8.04 -3.72 6.25
N GLY A 47 -7.26 -2.90 6.96
CA GLY A 47 -7.28 -2.85 8.42
C GLY A 47 -8.64 -2.42 8.98
N LEU A 48 -9.26 -1.38 8.42
CA LEU A 48 -10.59 -0.91 8.83
C LEU A 48 -11.67 -1.99 8.59
N ILE A 49 -11.61 -2.70 7.46
CA ILE A 49 -12.54 -3.80 7.19
C ILE A 49 -12.34 -4.94 8.19
N LEU A 50 -11.09 -5.30 8.50
CA LEU A 50 -10.79 -6.34 9.50
C LEU A 50 -11.25 -5.95 10.91
N VAL A 51 -11.16 -4.67 11.28
CA VAL A 51 -11.76 -4.14 12.53
C VAL A 51 -13.27 -4.28 12.50
N ALA A 52 -13.92 -3.96 11.37
CA ALA A 52 -15.36 -4.17 11.23
C ALA A 52 -15.76 -5.63 11.42
N VAL A 53 -15.00 -6.56 10.84
CA VAL A 53 -15.20 -8.02 11.01
C VAL A 53 -15.05 -8.42 12.48
N ALA A 54 -14.02 -7.94 13.17
CA ALA A 54 -13.82 -8.24 14.59
C ALA A 54 -15.00 -7.77 15.45
N ILE A 55 -15.54 -6.58 15.17
CA ILE A 55 -16.69 -6.00 15.89
C ILE A 55 -17.99 -6.75 15.53
N ALA A 56 -18.20 -7.08 14.26
CA ALA A 56 -19.44 -7.68 13.77
C ALA A 56 -19.68 -9.10 14.33
N PHE A 57 -18.62 -9.91 14.44
CA PHE A 57 -18.73 -11.27 14.95
C PHE A 57 -18.53 -11.35 16.47
N ALA A 58 -17.65 -10.51 17.04
CA ALA A 58 -17.33 -10.48 18.47
C ALA A 58 -16.89 -11.84 19.07
N GLU A 59 -16.43 -12.77 18.23
CA GLU A 59 -15.91 -14.08 18.62
C GLU A 59 -14.39 -14.03 18.81
N GLY A 60 -13.89 -14.61 19.90
CA GLY A 60 -12.45 -14.54 20.24
C GLY A 60 -11.52 -15.09 19.15
N THR A 61 -11.94 -16.15 18.44
CA THR A 61 -11.19 -16.73 17.32
C THR A 61 -11.14 -15.80 16.10
N VAL A 62 -12.25 -15.12 15.80
CA VAL A 62 -12.35 -14.15 14.70
C VAL A 62 -11.52 -12.92 15.00
N ILE A 63 -11.63 -12.39 16.23
CA ILE A 63 -10.83 -11.25 16.70
C ILE A 63 -9.34 -11.56 16.62
N ALA A 64 -8.90 -12.73 17.10
CA ALA A 64 -7.50 -13.13 17.04
C ALA A 64 -6.97 -13.20 15.60
N ARG A 65 -7.75 -13.76 14.67
CA ARG A 65 -7.40 -13.79 13.24
C ARG A 65 -7.35 -12.41 12.61
N ALA A 66 -8.32 -11.54 12.92
CA ALA A 66 -8.36 -10.17 12.43
C ALA A 66 -7.15 -9.36 12.91
N VAL A 67 -6.81 -9.44 14.20
CA VAL A 67 -5.61 -8.79 14.77
C VAL A 67 -4.34 -9.34 14.12
N ALA A 68 -4.21 -10.66 13.99
CA ALA A 68 -3.07 -11.27 13.34
C ALA A 68 -2.93 -10.82 11.88
N ALA A 69 -4.02 -10.72 11.13
CA ALA A 69 -4.03 -10.22 9.76
C ALA A 69 -3.64 -8.73 9.67
N ILE A 70 -4.13 -7.89 10.58
CA ILE A 70 -3.74 -6.46 10.65
C ILE A 70 -2.24 -6.33 10.92
N LEU A 71 -1.72 -7.05 11.92
CA LEU A 71 -0.30 -7.05 12.25
C LEU A 71 0.55 -7.56 11.09
N PHE A 72 0.12 -8.64 10.45
CA PHE A 72 0.79 -9.19 9.28
C PHE A 72 0.88 -8.13 8.18
N LEU A 73 -0.24 -7.50 7.79
CA LEU A 73 -0.27 -6.45 6.77
C LEU A 73 0.63 -5.27 7.13
N LEU A 74 0.59 -4.80 8.39
CA LEU A 74 1.42 -3.69 8.86
C LEU A 74 2.92 -4.01 8.81
N LEU A 75 3.30 -5.26 9.02
CA LEU A 75 4.70 -5.70 8.96
C LEU A 75 5.15 -5.97 7.52
N THR A 76 4.32 -6.61 6.71
CA THR A 76 4.70 -7.04 5.36
C THR A 76 4.61 -5.92 4.33
N ALA A 77 3.66 -4.98 4.46
CA ALA A 77 3.50 -3.91 3.48
C ALA A 77 4.74 -3.00 3.39
N PRO A 78 5.37 -2.54 4.49
CA PRO A 78 6.61 -1.76 4.42
C PRO A 78 7.78 -2.55 3.85
N VAL A 79 7.90 -3.84 4.18
CA VAL A 79 8.97 -4.70 3.66
C VAL A 79 8.81 -4.86 2.15
N ALA A 80 7.61 -5.16 1.66
CA ALA A 80 7.31 -5.25 0.24
C ALA A 80 7.60 -3.91 -0.47
N ALA A 81 7.16 -2.80 0.10
CA ALA A 81 7.40 -1.46 -0.46
C ALA A 81 8.90 -1.15 -0.55
N HIS A 82 9.67 -1.50 0.47
CA HIS A 82 11.12 -1.29 0.49
C HIS A 82 11.83 -2.13 -0.57
N LEU A 83 11.47 -3.41 -0.71
CA LEU A 83 12.06 -4.30 -1.71
C LEU A 83 11.73 -3.85 -3.13
N ILE A 84 10.48 -3.46 -3.40
CA ILE A 84 10.06 -2.93 -4.70
C ILE A 84 10.78 -1.61 -5.01
N GLY A 85 10.85 -0.68 -4.04
CA GLY A 85 11.55 0.59 -4.22
C GLY A 85 13.05 0.40 -4.48
N ARG A 86 13.69 -0.51 -3.74
CA ARG A 86 15.10 -0.85 -3.96
C ARG A 86 15.33 -1.50 -5.32
N ALA A 87 14.45 -2.39 -5.76
CA ALA A 87 14.52 -2.99 -7.08
C ALA A 87 14.37 -1.92 -8.18
N ALA A 88 13.34 -1.07 -8.08
CA ALA A 88 13.10 0.01 -9.05
C ALA A 88 14.29 0.97 -9.18
N PHE A 89 14.94 1.30 -8.06
CA PHE A 89 16.16 2.10 -8.07
C PHE A 89 17.34 1.38 -8.73
N ARG A 90 17.51 0.07 -8.49
CA ARG A 90 18.61 -0.71 -9.06
C ARG A 90 18.45 -0.95 -10.57
N THR A 91 17.22 -1.16 -11.03
CA THR A 91 16.91 -1.40 -12.45
C THR A 91 16.67 -0.10 -13.23
N GLY A 92 16.90 1.08 -12.63
CA GLY A 92 16.80 2.35 -13.33
C GLY A 92 15.41 2.65 -13.90
N VAL A 93 14.33 2.31 -13.17
CA VAL A 93 12.96 2.56 -13.65
C VAL A 93 12.79 4.06 -13.93
N PRO A 94 12.35 4.45 -15.14
CA PRO A 94 12.17 5.85 -15.49
C PRO A 94 11.07 6.47 -14.62
N MET A 95 11.31 7.70 -14.16
CA MET A 95 10.33 8.54 -13.50
C MET A 95 9.89 9.63 -14.46
N VAL A 96 8.67 10.13 -14.27
CA VAL A 96 8.13 11.20 -15.09
C VAL A 96 8.86 12.52 -14.78
N ASP A 97 9.01 13.38 -15.78
CA ASP A 97 9.88 14.58 -15.71
C ASP A 97 9.51 15.57 -14.59
N ARG A 98 8.25 15.55 -14.12
CA ARG A 98 7.77 16.42 -13.04
C ARG A 98 8.16 15.91 -11.64
N THR A 99 8.79 14.75 -11.54
CA THR A 99 9.14 14.12 -10.26
C THR A 99 10.50 14.62 -9.80
N VAL A 100 10.46 15.47 -8.77
CA VAL A 100 11.67 16.08 -8.19
C VAL A 100 12.38 15.03 -7.34
N CYS A 101 13.66 14.83 -7.64
CA CYS A 101 14.55 13.94 -6.88
C CYS A 101 15.52 14.78 -6.05
N GLU A 102 15.97 14.25 -4.92
CA GLU A 102 17.09 14.84 -4.18
C GLU A 102 18.37 14.85 -5.04
N ASP A 103 19.24 15.81 -4.75
CA ASP A 103 20.51 15.98 -5.44
C ASP A 103 21.35 14.69 -5.39
N GLY A 104 21.86 14.26 -6.54
CA GLY A 104 22.62 13.02 -6.70
C GLY A 104 21.79 11.76 -6.97
N VAL A 105 20.49 11.72 -6.64
CA VAL A 105 19.61 10.57 -6.96
C VAL A 105 19.32 10.50 -8.46
N ALA A 106 18.96 11.64 -9.06
CA ALA A 106 18.75 11.73 -10.50
C ALA A 106 20.02 11.39 -11.30
N GLU A 107 21.19 11.78 -10.78
CA GLU A 107 22.47 11.45 -11.40
C GLU A 107 22.83 9.97 -11.23
N ALA A 108 22.56 9.37 -10.06
CA ALA A 108 22.75 7.94 -9.82
C ALA A 108 21.86 7.08 -10.72
N LEU A 109 20.62 7.51 -10.96
CA LEU A 109 19.71 6.84 -11.91
C LEU A 109 20.18 7.00 -13.36
N ARG A 110 20.65 8.18 -13.77
CA ARG A 110 21.23 8.38 -15.11
C ARG A 110 22.49 7.55 -15.35
N LYS A 111 23.32 7.37 -14.33
CA LYS A 111 24.55 6.57 -14.39
C LYS A 111 24.30 5.05 -14.39
N ARG A 112 23.10 4.60 -14.00
CA ARG A 112 22.70 3.20 -14.00
C ARG A 112 21.64 2.96 -15.08
N PRO A 113 22.04 2.73 -16.34
CA PRO A 113 21.09 2.36 -17.39
C PRO A 113 20.29 1.12 -16.94
N PRO A 114 19.04 0.99 -17.39
CA PRO A 114 18.18 -0.11 -16.96
C PRO A 114 18.85 -1.44 -17.27
N GLU A 115 19.00 -2.26 -16.23
CA GLU A 115 19.54 -3.61 -16.35
C GLU A 115 18.62 -4.39 -17.29
N GLN A 116 19.14 -4.84 -18.43
CA GLN A 116 18.36 -5.64 -19.38
C GLN A 116 17.91 -6.92 -18.68
N PRO A 117 16.63 -7.34 -18.82
CA PRO A 117 16.18 -8.59 -18.26
C PRO A 117 17.09 -9.74 -18.73
N PRO A 118 17.40 -10.73 -17.87
CA PRO A 118 18.11 -11.92 -18.32
C PRO A 118 17.31 -12.58 -19.44
N GLU A 119 17.98 -12.87 -20.56
CA GLU A 119 17.41 -13.59 -21.73
C GLU A 119 16.92 -15.00 -21.35
#